data_AF-A0A3A8H6V2-F1
#
_entry.id   AF-A0A3A8H6V2-F1
#
_cell.length_a   1.000
_cell.length_b   1.000
_cell.length_c   1.000
_cell.angle_alpha   90.00
_cell.angle_beta   90.00
_cell.angle_gamma   90.00
#
_symmetry.space_group_name_H-M   'P 1'
#
loop_
_entity.id
_entity.type
_entity.pdbx_description
1 polymer ?
#
loop_
_entity_poly.entity_id
_entity_poly.type
_entity_poly.pdbx_seq_one_letter_code
_entity_poly.pdbx_strand_id
1 'polypeptide(L)'
;MDNRVEVVFSFDTTGSMYPCLAQVRKKLGAAVDRLTKEIPGIRIGIIAHGDYCDAGSTYVTKALDLTDDAKAITRFVEKVGQTGGGDAPECYELVLHEAQGLSWTKGYTKAFVLIGDDVPHPPQHNPKKLDWRKEVAALGAMGVPVYGVQALNRRHATSFYKELAEKSGGFHLSLDQFAHVTDMLLAVCYKQSSDAQLQAYEAEVSREGRMNRGLNAMFNTMLKRAASTLFGETDLRAVPPGRFQVLEVEADSAIKEFVTENGLGFKTGRGFYEFTKTETIQGRKEVVLMDRKSGDLYSGERAREMLGLPPGETVRIRPASLEKYVVFVQSTSANRKLKGGTKFLYEVEDWDGARGSAAA
;
A
#
# COMPACT_ATOMS: atom_id res chain seq x y z
N MET A 1 6.34 -22.66 22.39
CA MET A 1 5.26 -21.83 22.96
C MET A 1 4.20 -21.74 21.89
N ASP A 2 2.97 -22.20 22.15
CA ASP A 2 1.85 -21.96 21.23
C ASP A 2 1.59 -20.46 21.20
N ASN A 3 2.03 -19.79 20.14
CA ASN A 3 1.80 -18.37 19.99
C ASN A 3 0.36 -18.15 19.50
N ARG A 4 -0.52 -17.91 20.47
CA ARG A 4 -1.95 -17.66 20.28
C ARG A 4 -2.15 -16.24 19.76
N VAL A 5 -2.05 -16.10 18.44
CA VAL A 5 -2.12 -14.82 17.73
C VAL A 5 -3.44 -14.72 16.96
N GLU A 6 -4.11 -13.58 17.11
CA GLU A 6 -5.29 -13.21 16.33
C GLU A 6 -5.03 -11.88 15.62
N VAL A 7 -5.12 -11.87 14.29
CA VAL A 7 -4.99 -10.62 13.51
C VAL A 7 -6.17 -10.48 12.58
N VAL A 8 -6.81 -9.31 12.62
CA VAL A 8 -7.88 -8.96 11.68
C VAL A 8 -7.39 -7.85 10.78
N PHE A 9 -7.43 -8.09 9.47
CA PHE A 9 -7.06 -7.10 8.47
C PHE A 9 -8.31 -6.48 7.87
N SER A 10 -8.39 -5.16 7.86
CA SER A 10 -9.38 -4.45 7.09
C SER A 10 -8.76 -3.85 5.84
N PHE A 11 -9.39 -4.12 4.69
CA PHE A 11 -8.98 -3.58 3.40
C PHE A 11 -10.06 -2.63 2.90
N ASP A 12 -9.64 -1.38 2.71
CA ASP A 12 -10.37 -0.45 1.87
C ASP A 12 -10.39 -0.99 0.43
N THR A 13 -11.60 -1.00 -0.16
CA THR A 13 -11.87 -1.56 -1.48
C THR A 13 -12.34 -0.52 -2.49
N THR A 14 -12.28 0.76 -2.14
CA THR A 14 -12.63 1.87 -3.04
C THR A 14 -11.62 2.04 -4.17
N GLY A 15 -11.95 2.89 -5.15
CA GLY A 15 -11.21 3.00 -6.40
C GLY A 15 -9.71 3.24 -6.25
N SER A 16 -9.29 4.08 -5.29
CA SER A 16 -7.87 4.37 -5.04
C SER A 16 -7.13 3.22 -4.35
N MET A 17 -7.85 2.38 -3.60
CA MET A 17 -7.31 1.27 -2.81
C MET A 17 -7.45 -0.10 -3.48
N TYR A 18 -8.28 -0.22 -4.52
CA TYR A 18 -8.45 -1.48 -5.25
C TYR A 18 -7.14 -2.09 -5.80
N PRO A 19 -6.16 -1.31 -6.29
CA PRO A 19 -4.86 -1.85 -6.72
C PRO A 19 -4.09 -2.50 -5.55
N CYS A 20 -4.27 -2.02 -4.32
CA CYS A 20 -3.72 -2.67 -3.12
C CYS A 20 -4.32 -4.06 -2.94
N LEU A 21 -5.65 -4.16 -3.01
CA LEU A 21 -6.35 -5.45 -2.91
C LEU A 21 -5.96 -6.41 -4.05
N ALA A 22 -5.71 -5.89 -5.26
CA ALA A 22 -5.19 -6.70 -6.36
C ALA A 22 -3.83 -7.32 -6.04
N GLN A 23 -2.91 -6.57 -5.41
CA GLN A 23 -1.62 -7.12 -4.94
C GLN A 23 -1.81 -8.18 -3.85
N VAL A 24 -2.74 -7.96 -2.92
CA VAL A 24 -3.06 -8.95 -1.87
C VAL A 24 -3.54 -10.25 -2.51
N ARG A 25 -4.53 -10.21 -3.42
CA ARG A 25 -5.06 -11.41 -4.09
C ARG A 25 -3.99 -12.26 -4.76
N LYS A 26 -2.98 -11.63 -5.37
CA LYS A 26 -1.89 -12.35 -6.06
C LYS A 26 -1.03 -13.21 -5.11
N LYS A 27 -0.83 -12.77 -3.86
CA LYS A 27 0.19 -13.34 -2.96
C LYS A 27 -0.35 -13.86 -1.62
N LEU A 28 -1.62 -13.59 -1.31
CA LEU A 28 -2.18 -13.88 0.02
C LEU A 28 -2.20 -15.38 0.33
N GLY A 29 -2.55 -16.25 -0.63
CA GLY A 29 -2.60 -17.69 -0.39
C GLY A 29 -1.27 -18.23 0.14
N ALA A 30 -0.16 -17.89 -0.53
CA ALA A 30 1.18 -18.26 -0.09
C ALA A 30 1.56 -17.64 1.27
N ALA A 31 1.14 -16.40 1.54
CA ALA A 31 1.39 -15.74 2.82
C ALA A 31 0.63 -16.41 3.97
N VAL A 32 -0.64 -16.77 3.78
CA VAL A 32 -1.47 -17.44 4.79
C VAL A 32 -0.95 -18.86 5.06
N ASP A 33 -0.61 -19.61 4.00
CA ASP A 33 0.01 -20.94 4.13
C ASP A 33 1.34 -20.90 4.88
N ARG A 34 2.11 -19.81 4.72
CA ARG A 34 3.34 -19.58 5.46
C ARG A 34 3.07 -19.26 6.93
N LEU A 35 2.17 -18.32 7.21
CA LEU A 35 1.83 -17.90 8.56
C LEU A 35 1.30 -19.04 9.42
N THR A 36 0.41 -19.87 8.87
CA THR A 36 -0.15 -21.03 9.57
C THR A 36 0.91 -22.07 9.96
N LYS A 37 2.02 -22.17 9.21
CA LYS A 37 3.15 -23.05 9.53
C LYS A 37 4.10 -22.44 10.56
N GLU A 38 4.40 -21.15 10.43
CA GLU A 38 5.41 -20.46 11.26
C GLU A 38 4.86 -19.90 12.57
N ILE A 39 3.54 -19.71 12.65
CA ILE A 39 2.80 -19.28 13.85
C ILE A 39 1.64 -20.27 14.05
N PRO A 40 1.92 -21.46 14.61
CA PRO A 40 0.89 -22.48 14.83
C PRO A 40 -0.27 -21.94 15.68
N GLY A 41 -1.50 -22.10 15.19
CA GLY A 41 -2.71 -21.63 15.86
C GLY A 41 -3.05 -20.15 15.63
N ILE A 42 -2.38 -19.48 14.69
CA ILE A 42 -2.79 -18.15 14.23
C ILE A 42 -4.21 -18.19 13.66
N ARG A 43 -5.04 -17.23 14.08
CA ARG A 43 -6.37 -16.99 13.48
C ARG A 43 -6.36 -15.63 12.78
N ILE A 44 -6.87 -15.61 11.55
CA ILE A 44 -6.93 -14.41 10.73
C ILE A 44 -8.40 -14.12 10.40
N GLY A 45 -8.81 -12.87 10.59
CA GLY A 45 -10.10 -12.34 10.13
C GLY A 45 -9.88 -11.24 9.10
N ILE A 46 -10.89 -10.96 8.29
CA ILE A 46 -10.81 -9.95 7.24
C ILE A 46 -12.09 -9.13 7.18
N ILE A 47 -11.97 -7.80 7.12
CA ILE A 47 -13.08 -6.89 6.82
C ILE A 47 -12.78 -6.13 5.52
N ALA A 48 -13.50 -6.43 4.45
CA ALA A 48 -13.48 -5.58 3.26
C ALA A 48 -14.53 -4.48 3.41
N HIS A 49 -14.18 -3.24 3.09
CA HIS A 49 -15.10 -2.11 3.19
C HIS A 49 -15.00 -1.16 2.00
N GLY A 50 -16.13 -0.58 1.62
CA GLY A 50 -16.21 0.60 0.77
C GLY A 50 -16.75 1.76 1.60
N ASP A 51 -17.80 2.42 1.10
CA ASP A 51 -18.51 3.46 1.84
C ASP A 51 -20.03 3.25 1.87
N TYR A 52 -20.75 4.08 2.62
CA TYR A 52 -22.20 4.06 2.70
C TYR A 52 -22.87 4.28 1.33
N CYS A 53 -22.22 5.03 0.42
CA CYS A 53 -22.70 5.21 -0.95
C CYS A 53 -22.74 3.90 -1.75
N ASP A 54 -21.97 2.88 -1.34
CA ASP A 54 -21.92 1.58 -2.01
C ASP A 54 -23.05 0.63 -1.61
N ALA A 55 -23.87 0.98 -0.60
CA ALA A 55 -24.94 0.13 -0.08
C ALA A 55 -25.94 -0.34 -1.16
N GLY A 56 -26.17 0.49 -2.19
CA GLY A 56 -27.10 0.21 -3.29
C GLY A 56 -26.45 -0.39 -4.54
N SER A 57 -25.12 -0.46 -4.62
CA SER A 57 -24.38 -0.85 -5.84
C SER A 57 -23.53 -2.11 -5.65
N THR A 58 -22.79 -2.20 -4.54
CA THR A 58 -21.84 -3.29 -4.28
C THR A 58 -21.99 -3.81 -2.86
N TYR A 59 -21.39 -3.15 -1.87
CA TYR A 59 -21.52 -3.41 -0.43
C TYR A 59 -20.85 -2.30 0.38
N VAL A 60 -21.32 -2.08 1.61
CA VAL A 60 -20.63 -1.20 2.57
C VAL A 60 -19.49 -1.96 3.24
N THR A 61 -19.80 -3.11 3.86
CA THR A 61 -18.81 -4.00 4.47
C THR A 61 -19.09 -5.47 4.15
N LYS A 62 -18.03 -6.28 4.14
CA LYS A 62 -18.07 -7.75 4.15
C LYS A 62 -17.03 -8.22 5.16
N ALA A 63 -17.38 -9.18 6.00
CA ALA A 63 -16.47 -9.70 7.01
C ALA A 63 -16.33 -11.23 6.94
N LEU A 64 -15.10 -11.70 7.14
CA LEU A 64 -14.74 -13.05 7.53
C LEU A 64 -14.30 -12.99 8.99
N ASP A 65 -14.99 -13.72 9.85
CA ASP A 65 -14.60 -13.82 11.26
C ASP A 65 -13.26 -14.58 11.42
N LEU A 66 -12.64 -14.42 12.59
CA LEU A 66 -11.36 -15.04 12.93
C LEU A 66 -11.40 -16.56 12.70
N THR A 67 -10.53 -17.06 11.83
CA THR A 67 -10.43 -18.48 11.50
C THR A 67 -8.98 -18.89 11.24
N ASP A 68 -8.68 -20.17 11.42
CA ASP A 68 -7.43 -20.82 11.02
C ASP A 68 -7.56 -21.58 9.67
N ASP A 69 -8.74 -21.55 9.03
CA ASP A 69 -8.93 -22.12 7.69
C ASP A 69 -8.32 -21.22 6.62
N ALA A 70 -7.07 -21.53 6.24
CA ALA A 70 -6.34 -20.87 5.17
C ALA A 70 -7.12 -20.80 3.84
N LYS A 71 -7.93 -21.82 3.54
CA LYS A 71 -8.75 -21.84 2.33
C LYS A 71 -9.95 -20.92 2.47
N ALA A 72 -10.56 -20.78 3.65
CA ALA A 72 -11.64 -19.82 3.87
C ALA A 72 -11.13 -18.37 3.70
N ILE A 73 -9.96 -18.08 4.27
CA ILE A 73 -9.30 -16.77 4.15
C ILE A 73 -9.03 -16.43 2.68
N THR A 74 -8.40 -17.36 1.94
CA THR A 74 -8.09 -17.18 0.52
C THR A 74 -9.36 -16.99 -0.31
N ARG A 75 -10.36 -17.87 -0.15
CA ARG A 75 -11.64 -17.77 -0.87
C ARG A 75 -12.39 -16.47 -0.58
N PHE A 76 -12.28 -15.93 0.63
CA PHE A 76 -12.93 -14.67 0.97
C PHE A 76 -12.33 -13.52 0.16
N VAL A 77 -11.00 -13.38 0.16
CA VAL A 77 -10.31 -12.28 -0.54
C VAL A 77 -10.43 -12.37 -2.06
N GLU A 78 -10.48 -13.59 -2.61
CA GLU A 78 -10.78 -13.80 -4.03
C GLU A 78 -12.18 -13.34 -4.43
N LYS A 79 -13.16 -13.41 -3.51
CA LYS A 79 -14.58 -13.08 -3.78
C LYS A 79 -14.98 -11.65 -3.42
N VAL A 80 -14.23 -10.99 -2.53
CA VAL A 80 -14.43 -9.57 -2.24
C VAL A 80 -14.37 -8.80 -3.56
N GLY A 81 -15.29 -7.86 -3.80
CA GLY A 81 -15.33 -7.05 -5.02
C GLY A 81 -14.71 -5.68 -4.83
N GLN A 82 -14.55 -4.90 -5.89
CA GLN A 82 -14.26 -3.47 -5.77
C GLN A 82 -15.52 -2.69 -5.37
N THR A 83 -15.33 -1.55 -4.73
CA THR A 83 -16.39 -0.58 -4.39
C THR A 83 -16.06 0.79 -4.99
N GLY A 84 -17.00 1.74 -4.91
CA GLY A 84 -16.88 3.06 -5.51
C GLY A 84 -16.47 4.18 -4.54
N GLY A 85 -16.82 4.09 -3.25
CA GLY A 85 -16.62 5.15 -2.27
C GLY A 85 -17.65 6.29 -2.42
N GLY A 86 -17.67 6.94 -3.58
CA GLY A 86 -18.67 7.96 -3.93
C GLY A 86 -18.36 9.35 -3.38
N ASP A 87 -17.87 9.47 -2.14
CA ASP A 87 -17.23 10.67 -1.60
C ASP A 87 -15.84 10.36 -1.01
N ALA A 88 -15.19 11.35 -0.37
CA ALA A 88 -13.78 11.26 -0.01
C ALA A 88 -13.51 10.58 1.34
N PRO A 89 -14.23 10.88 2.44
CA PRO A 89 -14.16 10.06 3.65
C PRO A 89 -14.71 8.66 3.38
N GLU A 90 -14.26 7.69 4.15
CA GLU A 90 -14.66 6.28 4.01
C GLU A 90 -15.28 5.77 5.32
N CYS A 91 -15.96 4.61 5.32
CA CYS A 91 -16.70 4.12 6.49
C CYS A 91 -15.82 3.51 7.61
N TYR A 92 -14.61 4.04 7.86
CA TYR A 92 -13.65 3.48 8.81
C TYR A 92 -14.19 3.42 10.25
N GLU A 93 -15.09 4.33 10.64
CA GLU A 93 -15.78 4.26 11.93
C GLU A 93 -16.72 3.06 12.04
N LEU A 94 -17.39 2.67 10.94
CA LEU A 94 -18.19 1.46 10.89
C LEU A 94 -17.30 0.22 10.99
N VAL A 95 -16.18 0.22 10.28
CA VAL A 95 -15.21 -0.89 10.33
C VAL A 95 -14.70 -1.11 11.76
N LEU A 96 -14.32 -0.04 12.47
CA LEU A 96 -13.89 -0.12 13.87
C LEU A 96 -15.01 -0.63 14.79
N HIS A 97 -16.26 -0.25 14.50
CA HIS A 97 -17.43 -0.74 15.23
C HIS A 97 -17.66 -2.23 15.00
N GLU A 98 -17.67 -2.69 13.75
CA GLU A 98 -17.89 -4.09 13.39
C GLU A 98 -16.75 -5.00 13.89
N ALA A 99 -15.52 -4.52 13.90
CA ALA A 99 -14.37 -5.25 14.43
C ALA A 99 -14.53 -5.64 15.92
N GLN A 100 -15.29 -4.87 16.70
CA GLN A 100 -15.57 -5.20 18.11
C GLN A 100 -16.45 -6.45 18.25
N GLY A 101 -17.29 -6.74 17.25
CA GLY A 101 -18.22 -7.87 17.24
C GLY A 101 -17.61 -9.20 16.80
N LEU A 102 -16.34 -9.24 16.41
CA LEU A 102 -15.65 -10.45 15.98
C LEU A 102 -15.34 -11.39 17.15
N SER A 103 -15.12 -12.67 16.85
CA SER A 103 -14.92 -13.73 17.84
C SER A 103 -13.50 -13.76 18.44
N TRP A 104 -13.07 -12.62 19.00
CA TRP A 104 -11.78 -12.44 19.67
C TRP A 104 -11.66 -13.31 20.93
N THR A 105 -10.54 -14.03 21.07
CA THR A 105 -10.33 -14.94 22.19
C THR A 105 -9.62 -14.27 23.36
N LYS A 106 -10.12 -14.43 24.58
CA LYS A 106 -9.44 -13.91 25.78
C LYS A 106 -8.07 -14.57 25.96
N GLY A 107 -7.04 -13.77 26.25
CA GLY A 107 -5.67 -14.26 26.49
C GLY A 107 -4.82 -14.48 25.24
N TYR A 108 -5.37 -14.24 24.04
CA TYR A 108 -4.60 -14.20 22.79
C TYR A 108 -3.92 -12.84 22.62
N THR A 109 -2.77 -12.81 21.94
CA THR A 109 -2.20 -11.57 21.42
C THR A 109 -2.99 -11.16 20.19
N LYS A 110 -3.49 -9.92 20.17
CA LYS A 110 -4.44 -9.46 19.15
C LYS A 110 -3.90 -8.24 18.40
N ALA A 111 -4.28 -8.07 17.14
CA ALA A 111 -4.19 -6.79 16.46
C ALA A 111 -5.33 -6.64 15.47
N PHE A 112 -5.88 -5.43 15.39
CA PHE A 112 -6.72 -5.03 14.27
C PHE A 112 -5.90 -4.10 13.36
N VAL A 113 -5.91 -4.35 12.05
CA VAL A 113 -5.08 -3.62 11.09
C VAL A 113 -6.02 -2.93 10.10
N LEU A 114 -6.11 -1.60 10.18
CA LEU A 114 -6.95 -0.81 9.28
C LEU A 114 -6.09 -0.28 8.13
N ILE A 115 -6.34 -0.76 6.91
CA ILE A 115 -5.59 -0.40 5.71
C ILE A 115 -6.49 0.44 4.80
N GLY A 116 -6.11 1.69 4.61
CA GLY A 116 -6.85 2.66 3.80
C GLY A 116 -5.99 3.89 3.47
N ASP A 117 -6.52 4.85 2.75
CA ASP A 117 -5.80 6.05 2.30
C ASP A 117 -6.49 7.39 2.67
N ASP A 118 -7.62 7.37 3.39
CA ASP A 118 -8.38 8.57 3.75
C ASP A 118 -8.76 8.68 5.25
N VAL A 119 -9.84 9.39 5.58
CA VAL A 119 -10.35 9.62 6.94
C VAL A 119 -11.78 9.07 7.12
N PRO A 120 -12.21 8.75 8.35
CA PRO A 120 -13.59 8.36 8.62
C PRO A 120 -14.58 9.52 8.44
N HIS A 121 -15.84 9.16 8.21
CA HIS A 121 -16.96 10.10 8.28
C HIS A 121 -17.16 10.63 9.72
N PRO A 122 -17.43 11.94 9.91
CA PRO A 122 -17.79 12.46 11.23
C PRO A 122 -19.16 11.92 11.69
N PRO A 123 -19.46 11.88 13.00
CA PRO A 123 -20.72 11.38 13.54
C PRO A 123 -21.96 12.01 12.90
N GLN A 124 -21.88 13.28 12.51
CA GLN A 124 -23.00 13.99 11.91
C GLN A 124 -23.33 13.46 10.50
N HIS A 125 -22.33 12.95 9.77
CA HIS A 125 -22.44 12.57 8.36
C HIS A 125 -22.55 11.06 8.14
N ASN A 126 -22.19 10.21 9.11
CA ASN A 126 -22.49 8.78 9.01
C ASN A 126 -23.90 8.41 9.54
N PRO A 127 -24.55 7.37 8.99
CA PRO A 127 -25.93 7.00 9.34
C PRO A 127 -26.06 6.42 10.75
N LYS A 128 -25.00 5.84 11.31
CA LYS A 128 -24.99 5.20 12.63
C LYS A 128 -24.59 6.13 13.77
N LYS A 129 -24.22 7.39 13.47
CA LYS A 129 -23.72 8.38 14.43
C LYS A 129 -22.51 7.89 15.23
N LEU A 130 -21.69 7.05 14.60
CA LEU A 130 -20.48 6.48 15.19
C LEU A 130 -19.39 7.55 15.27
N ASP A 131 -18.61 7.47 16.34
CA ASP A 131 -17.43 8.30 16.56
C ASP A 131 -16.23 7.36 16.61
N TRP A 132 -15.39 7.40 15.57
CA TRP A 132 -14.24 6.52 15.44
C TRP A 132 -13.32 6.55 16.68
N ARG A 133 -13.26 7.68 17.41
CA ARG A 133 -12.46 7.79 18.65
C ARG A 133 -13.01 6.93 19.77
N LYS A 134 -14.34 6.79 19.85
CA LYS A 134 -15.00 5.88 20.79
C LYS A 134 -14.81 4.43 20.37
N GLU A 135 -14.96 4.14 19.09
CA GLU A 135 -14.82 2.77 18.57
C GLU A 135 -13.38 2.25 18.74
N VAL A 136 -12.36 3.07 18.44
CA VAL A 136 -10.95 2.68 18.66
C VAL A 136 -10.60 2.54 20.14
N ALA A 137 -11.18 3.37 21.02
CA ALA A 137 -10.99 3.26 22.46
C ALA A 137 -11.63 1.97 23.01
N ALA A 138 -12.78 1.56 22.48
CA ALA A 138 -13.43 0.30 22.83
C ALA A 138 -12.57 -0.92 22.44
N LEU A 139 -12.02 -0.93 21.21
CA LEU A 139 -11.06 -1.97 20.79
C LEU A 139 -9.81 -2.01 21.69
N GLY A 140 -9.24 -0.84 22.02
CA GLY A 140 -8.13 -0.75 22.97
C GLY A 140 -8.46 -1.36 24.34
N ALA A 141 -9.65 -1.07 24.88
CA ALA A 141 -10.12 -1.65 26.13
C ALA A 141 -10.34 -3.18 26.07
N MET A 142 -10.61 -3.74 24.88
CA MET A 142 -10.67 -5.19 24.64
C MET A 142 -9.29 -5.86 24.53
N GLY A 143 -8.20 -5.08 24.62
CA GLY A 143 -6.83 -5.55 24.38
C GLY A 143 -6.53 -5.78 22.90
N VAL A 144 -7.21 -5.05 22.00
CA VAL A 144 -7.00 -5.10 20.55
C VAL A 144 -6.35 -3.79 20.10
N PRO A 145 -5.01 -3.72 20.03
CA PRO A 145 -4.33 -2.57 19.44
C PRO A 145 -4.68 -2.43 17.96
N VAL A 146 -4.87 -1.20 17.51
CA VAL A 146 -5.21 -0.88 16.12
C VAL A 146 -3.99 -0.34 15.39
N TYR A 147 -3.57 -1.05 14.36
CA TYR A 147 -2.49 -0.66 13.47
C TYR A 147 -3.13 0.14 12.34
N GLY A 148 -2.86 1.44 12.31
CA GLY A 148 -3.28 2.32 11.24
C GLY A 148 -2.29 2.26 10.09
N VAL A 149 -2.64 1.54 9.02
CA VAL A 149 -1.82 1.45 7.81
C VAL A 149 -2.33 2.48 6.81
N GLN A 150 -1.62 3.60 6.73
CA GLN A 150 -1.90 4.69 5.82
C GLN A 150 -1.26 4.41 4.46
N ALA A 151 -2.08 4.09 3.48
CA ALA A 151 -1.68 3.99 2.09
C ALA A 151 -1.57 5.37 1.43
N LEU A 152 -0.76 5.44 0.37
CA LEU A 152 -0.61 6.61 -0.51
C LEU A 152 -0.14 7.91 0.15
N ASN A 153 0.15 7.90 1.46
CA ASN A 153 0.72 9.00 2.22
C ASN A 153 -0.06 10.33 2.06
N ARG A 154 -1.40 10.26 1.98
CA ARG A 154 -2.24 11.47 1.89
C ARG A 154 -2.12 12.28 3.17
N ARG A 155 -1.57 13.49 3.05
CA ARG A 155 -1.18 14.30 4.22
C ARG A 155 -2.36 14.62 5.14
N HIS A 156 -3.55 14.87 4.60
CA HIS A 156 -4.74 15.21 5.38
C HIS A 156 -5.17 14.07 6.32
N ALA A 157 -4.95 12.81 5.92
CA ALA A 157 -5.30 11.64 6.72
C ALA A 157 -4.26 11.27 7.81
N THR A 158 -3.06 11.87 7.76
CA THR A 158 -1.94 11.45 8.62
C THR A 158 -2.25 11.61 10.12
N SER A 159 -2.96 12.67 10.51
CA SER A 159 -3.33 12.89 11.91
C SER A 159 -4.32 11.84 12.42
N PHE A 160 -5.26 11.42 11.57
CA PHE A 160 -6.20 10.35 11.89
C PHE A 160 -5.48 9.03 12.19
N TYR A 161 -4.61 8.56 11.28
CA TYR A 161 -3.91 7.29 11.47
C TYR A 161 -2.97 7.28 12.69
N LYS A 162 -2.31 8.41 12.98
CA LYS A 162 -1.49 8.55 14.19
C LYS A 162 -2.33 8.47 15.45
N GLU A 163 -3.40 9.25 15.53
CA GLU A 163 -4.27 9.27 16.70
C GLU A 163 -4.99 7.92 16.91
N LEU A 164 -5.39 7.23 15.82
CA LEU A 164 -5.95 5.88 15.83
C LEU A 164 -5.01 4.87 16.49
N ALA A 165 -3.74 4.87 16.05
CA ALA A 165 -2.72 3.99 16.60
C ALA A 165 -2.42 4.30 18.08
N GLU A 166 -2.23 5.57 18.41
CA GLU A 166 -1.92 6.02 19.77
C GLU A 166 -3.01 5.65 20.77
N LYS A 167 -4.29 5.85 20.42
CA LYS A 167 -5.43 5.58 21.32
C LYS A 167 -5.59 4.11 21.68
N SER A 168 -5.19 3.21 20.79
CA SER A 168 -5.33 1.75 20.99
C SER A 168 -4.02 1.07 21.42
N GLY A 169 -2.90 1.79 21.41
CA GLY A 169 -1.57 1.21 21.66
C GLY A 169 -0.98 0.44 20.47
N GLY A 170 -1.48 0.70 19.25
CA GLY A 170 -0.96 0.12 18.02
C GLY A 170 0.14 0.97 17.36
N PHE A 171 0.28 0.85 16.04
CA PHE A 171 1.29 1.57 15.24
C PHE A 171 0.67 2.28 14.04
N HIS A 172 1.20 3.46 13.73
CA HIS A 172 0.99 4.10 12.43
C HIS A 172 2.06 3.61 11.45
N LEU A 173 1.63 2.95 10.39
CA LEU A 173 2.51 2.40 9.35
C LEU A 173 2.17 3.05 8.00
N SER A 174 3.19 3.29 7.17
CA SER A 174 3.00 3.80 5.80
C SER A 174 3.01 2.64 4.80
N LEU A 175 2.09 2.66 3.83
CA LEU A 175 2.06 1.76 2.69
C LEU A 175 2.15 2.57 1.39
N ASP A 176 3.35 3.06 1.08
CA ASP A 176 3.57 3.94 -0.07
C ASP A 176 3.61 3.19 -1.40
N GLN A 177 3.98 1.92 -1.37
CA GLN A 177 3.98 1.00 -2.52
C GLN A 177 3.10 -0.20 -2.18
N PHE A 178 2.02 -0.41 -2.94
CA PHE A 178 1.11 -1.53 -2.76
C PHE A 178 1.80 -2.89 -2.94
N ALA A 179 2.90 -2.95 -3.68
CA ALA A 179 3.73 -4.15 -3.80
C ALA A 179 4.27 -4.64 -2.43
N HIS A 180 4.35 -3.77 -1.42
CA HIS A 180 4.81 -4.11 -0.07
C HIS A 180 3.69 -4.66 0.84
N VAL A 181 2.44 -4.70 0.39
CA VAL A 181 1.30 -5.07 1.26
C VAL A 181 1.50 -6.46 1.88
N THR A 182 1.95 -7.45 1.11
CA THR A 182 2.18 -8.82 1.61
C THR A 182 3.29 -8.87 2.67
N ASP A 183 4.36 -8.10 2.47
CA ASP A 183 5.43 -7.95 3.47
C ASP A 183 4.91 -7.36 4.78
N MET A 184 4.03 -6.36 4.67
CA MET A 184 3.41 -5.73 5.82
C MET A 184 2.47 -6.70 6.56
N LEU A 185 1.64 -7.48 5.86
CA LEU A 185 0.78 -8.49 6.47
C LEU A 185 1.60 -9.53 7.27
N LEU A 186 2.66 -10.05 6.65
CA LEU A 186 3.58 -10.99 7.30
C LEU A 186 4.25 -10.36 8.52
N ALA A 187 4.81 -9.15 8.36
CA ALA A 187 5.51 -8.45 9.42
C ALA A 187 4.58 -8.14 10.62
N VAL A 188 3.32 -7.75 10.40
CA VAL A 188 2.36 -7.54 11.50
C VAL A 188 2.08 -8.85 12.24
N CYS A 189 1.85 -9.96 11.53
CA CYS A 189 1.63 -11.25 12.17
C CYS A 189 2.85 -11.71 12.98
N TYR A 190 4.06 -11.56 12.44
CA TYR A 190 5.29 -11.86 13.17
C TYR A 190 5.48 -10.94 14.37
N LYS A 191 5.14 -9.65 14.26
CA LYS A 191 5.18 -8.71 15.38
C LYS A 191 4.28 -9.16 16.53
N GLN A 192 3.05 -9.60 16.23
CA GLN A 192 2.12 -10.07 17.24
C GLN A 192 2.51 -11.43 17.82
N SER A 193 3.31 -12.20 17.09
CA SER A 193 3.95 -13.40 17.60
C SER A 193 5.12 -13.06 18.54
N SER A 194 6.16 -12.39 18.07
CA SER A 194 7.24 -11.85 18.90
C SER A 194 8.17 -10.90 18.13
N ASP A 195 8.87 -10.01 18.85
CA ASP A 195 9.90 -9.15 18.26
C ASP A 195 11.02 -9.94 17.59
N ALA A 196 11.37 -11.12 18.13
CA ALA A 196 12.38 -12.00 17.56
C ALA A 196 11.94 -12.56 16.18
N GLN A 197 10.67 -12.94 16.02
CA GLN A 197 10.15 -13.35 14.71
C GLN A 197 10.11 -12.19 13.72
N LEU A 198 9.74 -11.00 14.16
CA LEU A 198 9.77 -9.81 13.30
C LEU A 198 11.20 -9.50 12.82
N GLN A 199 12.20 -9.57 13.71
CA GLN A 199 13.62 -9.37 13.37
C GLN A 199 14.15 -10.46 12.42
N ALA A 200 13.75 -11.73 12.62
CA ALA A 200 14.11 -12.80 11.70
C ALA A 200 13.54 -12.54 10.29
N TYR A 201 12.29 -12.06 10.21
CA TYR A 201 11.68 -11.68 8.95
C TYR A 201 12.35 -10.46 8.30
N GLU A 202 12.71 -9.44 9.08
CA GLU A 202 13.50 -8.29 8.59
C GLU A 202 14.83 -8.73 7.96
N ALA A 203 15.53 -9.66 8.61
CA ALA A 203 16.79 -10.22 8.10
C ALA A 203 16.60 -11.01 6.80
N GLU A 204 15.50 -11.75 6.67
CA GLU A 204 15.11 -12.43 5.43
C GLU A 204 14.85 -11.43 4.30
N VAL A 205 13.99 -10.42 4.53
CA VAL A 205 13.69 -9.36 3.55
C VAL A 205 14.97 -8.68 3.06
N SER A 206 15.94 -8.47 3.95
CA SER A 206 17.25 -7.93 3.62
C SER A 206 18.11 -8.89 2.79
N ARG A 207 18.20 -10.15 3.19
CA ARG A 207 18.97 -11.20 2.50
C ARG A 207 18.46 -11.45 1.08
N GLU A 208 17.14 -11.35 0.87
CA GLU A 208 16.51 -11.50 -0.43
C GLU A 208 16.59 -10.25 -1.30
N GLY A 209 17.24 -9.17 -0.81
CA GLY A 209 17.41 -7.93 -1.56
C GLY A 209 16.11 -7.15 -1.76
N ARG A 210 15.05 -7.46 -1.00
CA ARG A 210 13.75 -6.78 -1.07
C ARG A 210 13.69 -5.52 -0.22
N MET A 211 14.58 -5.40 0.78
CA MET A 211 14.62 -4.26 1.70
C MET A 211 14.82 -2.93 0.97
N ASN A 212 13.98 -1.96 1.29
CA ASN A 212 14.06 -0.58 0.81
C ASN A 212 13.68 0.41 1.93
N ARG A 213 13.66 1.71 1.64
CA ARG A 213 13.38 2.74 2.65
C ARG A 213 12.03 2.54 3.34
N GLY A 214 10.97 2.22 2.59
CA GLY A 214 9.62 2.03 3.11
C GLY A 214 9.52 0.83 4.04
N LEU A 215 10.02 -0.34 3.61
CA LEU A 215 10.03 -1.54 4.44
C LEU A 215 10.89 -1.36 5.70
N ASN A 216 12.07 -0.74 5.57
CA ASN A 216 12.93 -0.44 6.71
C ASN A 216 12.24 0.51 7.71
N ALA A 217 11.52 1.53 7.24
CA ALA A 217 10.74 2.40 8.12
C ALA A 217 9.67 1.60 8.89
N MET A 218 8.92 0.73 8.20
CA MET A 218 7.93 -0.16 8.82
C MET A 218 8.54 -1.05 9.91
N PHE A 219 9.66 -1.72 9.64
CA PHE A 219 10.34 -2.55 10.63
C PHE A 219 10.86 -1.74 11.82
N ASN A 220 11.41 -0.54 11.60
CA ASN A 220 11.87 0.33 12.69
C ASN A 220 10.71 0.77 13.58
N THR A 221 9.58 1.18 12.98
CA THR A 221 8.38 1.59 13.73
C THR A 221 7.87 0.45 14.62
N MET A 222 7.67 -0.75 14.08
CA MET A 222 7.12 -1.88 14.86
C MET A 222 8.10 -2.40 15.93
N LEU A 223 9.41 -2.28 15.71
CA LEU A 223 10.46 -2.59 16.69
C LEU A 223 10.78 -1.40 17.61
N LYS A 224 10.08 -0.27 17.48
CA LYS A 224 10.30 0.96 18.25
C LYS A 224 11.76 1.44 18.23
N ARG A 225 12.43 1.26 17.09
CA ARG A 225 13.80 1.75 16.82
C ARG A 225 13.76 3.19 16.33
N ALA A 226 14.83 3.95 16.59
CA ALA A 226 15.02 5.26 16.00
C ALA A 226 15.08 5.18 14.46
N ALA A 227 14.87 6.33 13.79
CA ALA A 227 14.99 6.40 12.34
C ALA A 227 16.37 5.90 11.89
N SER A 228 16.38 4.91 11.01
CA SER A 228 17.59 4.26 10.52
C SER A 228 18.29 5.08 9.45
N THR A 229 19.62 5.09 9.48
CA THR A 229 20.49 5.75 8.49
C THR A 229 20.87 4.84 7.32
N LEU A 230 20.32 3.61 7.25
CA LEU A 230 20.69 2.58 6.26
C LEU A 230 20.66 3.06 4.80
N PHE A 231 19.73 3.98 4.48
CA PHE A 231 19.56 4.55 3.13
C PHE A 231 19.91 6.05 3.07
N GLY A 232 20.58 6.59 4.11
CA GLY A 232 20.85 8.02 4.24
C GLY A 232 19.57 8.87 4.38
N GLU A 233 19.75 10.18 4.39
CA GLU A 233 18.62 11.11 4.31
C GLU A 233 17.97 11.05 2.92
N THR A 234 16.65 11.15 2.89
CA THR A 234 15.92 11.28 1.62
C THR A 234 16.31 12.62 1.01
N ASP A 235 16.74 12.61 -0.26
CA ASP A 235 16.99 13.84 -1.01
C ASP A 235 15.71 14.70 -1.01
N LEU A 236 15.81 15.98 -0.63
CA LEU A 236 14.67 16.91 -0.62
C LEU A 236 13.99 17.05 -1.99
N ARG A 237 14.66 16.63 -3.06
CA ARG A 237 14.17 16.63 -4.44
C ARG A 237 13.50 15.33 -4.85
N ALA A 238 13.42 14.33 -3.95
CA ALA A 238 12.71 13.09 -4.22
C ALA A 238 11.21 13.36 -4.37
N VAL A 239 10.59 12.56 -5.23
CA VAL A 239 9.13 12.53 -5.36
C VAL A 239 8.54 12.10 -4.02
N PRO A 240 7.52 12.81 -3.50
CA PRO A 240 6.87 12.38 -2.28
C PRO A 240 6.35 10.93 -2.39
N PRO A 241 6.53 10.12 -1.33
CA PRO A 241 5.97 8.77 -1.31
C PRO A 241 4.46 8.80 -1.57
N GLY A 242 3.95 7.82 -2.31
CA GLY A 242 2.54 7.71 -2.66
C GLY A 242 2.12 8.28 -4.03
N ARG A 243 2.93 9.14 -4.68
CA ARG A 243 2.60 9.65 -6.04
C ARG A 243 2.55 8.55 -7.10
N PHE A 244 3.50 7.62 -7.04
CA PHE A 244 3.62 6.55 -8.03
C PHE A 244 3.54 5.18 -7.36
N GLN A 245 2.87 4.24 -8.04
CA GLN A 245 2.94 2.82 -7.75
C GLN A 245 3.87 2.13 -8.73
N VAL A 246 4.84 1.37 -8.22
CA VAL A 246 5.76 0.54 -9.01
C VAL A 246 5.14 -0.85 -9.16
N LEU A 247 4.88 -1.25 -10.39
CA LEU A 247 4.30 -2.54 -10.74
C LEU A 247 5.28 -3.38 -11.56
N GLU A 248 5.26 -4.69 -11.35
CA GLU A 248 6.04 -5.62 -12.15
C GLU A 248 5.22 -6.09 -13.35
N VAL A 249 5.85 -6.06 -14.52
CA VAL A 249 5.25 -6.51 -15.77
C VAL A 249 5.62 -7.97 -15.97
N GLU A 250 4.68 -8.88 -15.67
CA GLU A 250 4.91 -10.33 -15.73
C GLU A 250 5.05 -10.83 -17.18
N ALA A 251 4.27 -10.25 -18.10
CA ALA A 251 4.26 -10.62 -19.51
C ALA A 251 4.10 -9.40 -20.43
N ASP A 252 4.46 -9.57 -21.70
CA ASP A 252 4.28 -8.55 -22.74
C ASP A 252 2.79 -8.20 -22.89
N SER A 253 2.41 -6.94 -22.66
CA SER A 253 1.01 -6.47 -22.77
C SER A 253 0.93 -5.01 -23.20
N ALA A 254 -0.27 -4.54 -23.58
CA ALA A 254 -0.49 -3.11 -23.81
C ALA A 254 -0.66 -2.37 -22.47
N ILE A 255 -0.23 -1.11 -22.37
CA ILE A 255 -0.41 -0.32 -21.14
C ILE A 255 -1.86 -0.32 -20.65
N LYS A 256 -2.84 -0.12 -21.55
CA LYS A 256 -4.24 -0.06 -21.14
C LYS A 256 -4.73 -1.37 -20.51
N GLU A 257 -4.38 -2.48 -21.14
CA GLU A 257 -4.68 -3.83 -20.65
C GLU A 257 -4.02 -4.05 -19.28
N PHE A 258 -2.70 -3.81 -19.18
CA PHE A 258 -1.94 -3.97 -17.92
C PHE A 258 -2.51 -3.15 -16.76
N VAL A 259 -2.88 -1.89 -17.02
CA VAL A 259 -3.45 -0.99 -16.00
C VAL A 259 -4.80 -1.54 -15.52
N THR A 260 -5.69 -1.92 -16.44
CA THR A 260 -7.00 -2.49 -16.08
C THR A 260 -6.88 -3.82 -15.34
N GLU A 261 -5.98 -4.71 -15.75
CA GLU A 261 -5.75 -6.01 -15.10
C GLU A 261 -5.21 -5.88 -13.67
N ASN A 262 -4.46 -4.81 -13.38
CA ASN A 262 -3.98 -4.51 -12.03
C ASN A 262 -4.98 -3.67 -11.20
N GLY A 263 -6.23 -3.53 -11.67
CA GLY A 263 -7.28 -2.82 -10.95
C GLY A 263 -7.10 -1.29 -10.94
N LEU A 264 -6.31 -0.74 -11.86
CA LEU A 264 -6.06 0.69 -11.95
C LEU A 264 -6.95 1.34 -13.02
N GLY A 265 -7.30 2.61 -12.82
CA GLY A 265 -7.99 3.44 -13.81
C GLY A 265 -7.06 3.80 -14.98
N PHE A 266 -7.44 3.48 -16.21
CA PHE A 266 -6.63 3.92 -17.36
C PHE A 266 -6.88 5.39 -17.68
N LYS A 267 -5.80 6.18 -17.65
CA LYS A 267 -5.80 7.57 -18.09
C LYS A 267 -4.50 7.92 -18.83
N THR A 268 -4.65 8.56 -19.98
CA THR A 268 -3.54 8.99 -20.82
C THR A 268 -2.56 9.86 -20.04
N GLY A 269 -1.27 9.55 -20.11
CA GLY A 269 -0.20 10.30 -19.45
C GLY A 269 0.15 9.84 -18.03
N ARG A 270 -0.63 8.93 -17.43
CA ARG A 270 -0.36 8.42 -16.07
C ARG A 270 0.55 7.18 -16.02
N GLY A 271 0.81 6.57 -17.17
CA GLY A 271 1.64 5.36 -17.26
C GLY A 271 3.05 5.66 -17.73
N PHE A 272 4.05 5.06 -17.07
CA PHE A 272 5.46 5.19 -17.44
C PHE A 272 6.08 3.81 -17.59
N TYR A 273 6.61 3.52 -18.77
CA TYR A 273 7.24 2.24 -19.06
C TYR A 273 8.75 2.31 -18.76
N GLU A 274 9.33 1.21 -18.30
CA GLU A 274 10.77 1.11 -18.11
C GLU A 274 11.52 1.22 -19.46
N PHE A 275 12.55 2.05 -19.45
CA PHE A 275 13.44 2.29 -20.56
C PHE A 275 14.53 1.21 -20.64
N THR A 276 14.31 0.19 -21.46
CA THR A 276 15.21 -0.97 -21.58
C THR A 276 16.06 -1.02 -22.85
N LYS A 277 15.80 -0.14 -23.82
CA LYS A 277 16.54 -0.09 -25.09
C LYS A 277 16.78 1.35 -25.51
N THR A 278 17.75 1.54 -26.40
CA THR A 278 18.04 2.86 -26.98
C THR A 278 16.82 3.42 -27.69
N GLU A 279 16.30 4.56 -27.22
CA GLU A 279 15.19 5.28 -27.85
C GLU A 279 15.39 6.80 -27.77
N THR A 280 14.63 7.52 -28.59
CA THR A 280 14.53 8.98 -28.55
C THR A 280 13.41 9.38 -27.57
N ILE A 281 13.78 10.08 -26.49
CA ILE A 281 12.84 10.65 -25.53
C ILE A 281 12.51 12.07 -25.96
N GLN A 282 11.23 12.31 -26.23
CA GLN A 282 10.74 13.66 -26.58
C GLN A 282 10.82 14.59 -25.36
N GLY A 283 11.23 15.83 -25.59
CA GLY A 283 11.33 16.90 -24.57
C GLY A 283 10.14 17.02 -23.63
N ARG A 284 8.94 16.95 -24.21
CA ARG A 284 7.65 17.06 -23.49
C ARG A 284 7.28 15.88 -22.59
N LYS A 285 7.97 14.75 -22.70
CA LYS A 285 7.66 13.56 -21.88
C LYS A 285 8.36 13.68 -20.54
N GLU A 286 7.61 13.42 -19.48
CA GLU A 286 8.18 13.29 -18.14
C GLU A 286 9.03 12.02 -18.06
N VAL A 287 10.18 12.15 -17.38
CA VAL A 287 11.10 11.05 -17.06
C VAL A 287 11.09 10.89 -15.55
N VAL A 288 11.08 9.64 -15.08
CA VAL A 288 11.16 9.31 -13.67
C VAL A 288 12.31 8.32 -13.46
N LEU A 289 13.13 8.55 -12.43
CA LEU A 289 14.19 7.65 -12.00
C LEU A 289 13.81 7.00 -10.69
N MET A 290 14.04 5.71 -10.56
CA MET A 290 13.97 4.99 -9.29
C MET A 290 15.35 4.51 -8.91
N ASP A 291 15.86 4.92 -7.76
CA ASP A 291 17.10 4.38 -7.20
C ASP A 291 16.89 2.90 -6.83
N ARG A 292 17.72 2.01 -7.39
CA ARG A 292 17.54 0.56 -7.25
C ARG A 292 17.66 0.06 -5.81
N LYS A 293 18.36 0.79 -4.94
CA LYS A 293 18.66 0.37 -3.57
C LYS A 293 17.63 0.92 -2.58
N SER A 294 17.37 2.22 -2.63
CA SER A 294 16.47 2.90 -1.70
C SER A 294 15.00 2.81 -2.11
N GLY A 295 14.73 2.67 -3.41
CA GLY A 295 13.39 2.81 -3.98
C GLY A 295 12.97 4.27 -4.18
N ASP A 296 13.82 5.24 -3.85
CA ASP A 296 13.48 6.67 -3.97
C ASP A 296 13.26 7.05 -5.44
N LEU A 297 12.20 7.81 -5.69
CA LEU A 297 11.81 8.26 -7.02
C LEU A 297 12.20 9.74 -7.25
N TYR A 298 12.59 10.08 -8.46
CA TYR A 298 12.94 11.43 -8.89
C TYR A 298 12.26 11.71 -10.23
N SER A 299 11.62 12.87 -10.44
CA SER A 299 10.82 13.13 -11.64
C SER A 299 11.13 14.45 -12.34
N GLY A 300 10.62 14.61 -13.55
CA GLY A 300 10.61 15.89 -14.27
C GLY A 300 12.00 16.36 -14.75
N GLU A 301 12.23 17.67 -14.72
CA GLU A 301 13.52 18.27 -15.10
C GLU A 301 14.67 17.73 -14.26
N ARG A 302 14.42 17.45 -12.97
CA ARG A 302 15.43 16.91 -12.08
C ARG A 302 15.91 15.53 -12.50
N ALA A 303 14.98 14.65 -12.89
CA ALA A 303 15.33 13.35 -13.45
C ALA A 303 16.18 13.51 -14.72
N ARG A 304 15.85 14.49 -15.58
CA ARG A 304 16.64 14.79 -16.77
C ARG A 304 18.05 15.27 -16.44
N GLU A 305 18.21 16.19 -15.50
CA GLU A 305 19.53 16.64 -15.03
C GLU A 305 20.38 15.48 -14.51
N MET A 306 19.79 14.58 -13.71
CA MET A 306 20.48 13.40 -13.18
C MET A 306 20.92 12.41 -14.26
N LEU A 307 20.26 12.45 -15.42
CA LEU A 307 20.64 11.70 -16.63
C LEU A 307 21.59 12.48 -17.54
N GLY A 308 21.97 13.72 -17.20
CA GLY A 308 22.75 14.60 -18.06
C GLY A 308 22.00 15.05 -19.33
N LEU A 309 20.67 15.09 -19.29
CA LEU A 309 19.83 15.46 -20.43
C LEU A 309 19.45 16.94 -20.35
N PRO A 310 19.55 17.70 -21.45
CA PRO A 310 19.05 19.06 -21.49
C PRO A 310 17.53 19.14 -21.18
N PRO A 311 17.09 20.14 -20.38
CA PRO A 311 15.69 20.38 -20.10
C PRO A 311 14.89 20.62 -21.38
N GLY A 312 13.70 20.03 -21.50
CA GLY A 312 12.79 20.25 -22.63
C GLY A 312 13.27 19.74 -23.99
N GLU A 313 14.48 19.19 -24.11
CA GLU A 313 15.04 18.75 -25.38
C GLU A 313 14.72 17.29 -25.73
N THR A 314 14.68 17.01 -27.02
CA THR A 314 14.51 15.65 -27.53
C THR A 314 15.86 14.98 -27.70
N VAL A 315 16.12 13.93 -26.93
CA VAL A 315 17.45 13.31 -26.82
C VAL A 315 17.36 11.81 -27.08
N ARG A 316 18.37 11.26 -27.75
CA ARG A 316 18.53 9.81 -27.93
C ARG A 316 19.44 9.26 -26.84
N ILE A 317 18.93 8.33 -26.03
CA ILE A 317 19.61 7.81 -24.84
C ILE A 317 19.91 6.32 -25.01
N ARG A 318 20.94 5.80 -24.33
CA ARG A 318 21.27 4.37 -24.24
C ARG A 318 21.11 3.88 -22.79
N PRO A 319 20.61 2.66 -22.53
CA PRO A 319 20.41 2.16 -21.15
C PRO A 319 21.69 1.98 -20.32
N ALA A 320 22.82 1.65 -20.97
CA ALA A 320 24.07 1.29 -20.30
C ALA A 320 24.69 2.41 -19.43
N SER A 321 24.23 3.65 -19.53
CA SER A 321 24.71 4.75 -18.69
C SER A 321 24.06 4.83 -17.31
N LEU A 322 23.16 3.88 -16.95
CA LEU A 322 22.13 4.09 -15.92
C LEU A 322 22.03 2.96 -14.89
N GLU A 323 23.12 2.27 -14.57
CA GLU A 323 23.11 1.08 -13.70
C GLU A 323 22.51 1.33 -12.31
N LYS A 324 22.70 2.53 -11.73
CA LYS A 324 22.14 2.90 -10.42
C LYS A 324 20.61 3.02 -10.41
N TYR A 325 20.01 3.36 -11.55
CA TYR A 325 18.61 3.75 -11.63
C TYR A 325 17.81 2.78 -12.52
N VAL A 326 16.53 2.61 -12.20
CA VAL A 326 15.53 2.23 -13.20
C VAL A 326 14.96 3.51 -13.78
N VAL A 327 14.90 3.60 -15.10
CA VAL A 327 14.42 4.81 -15.78
C VAL A 327 13.08 4.54 -16.42
N PHE A 328 12.13 5.40 -16.15
CA PHE A 328 10.77 5.31 -16.64
C PHE A 328 10.46 6.52 -17.50
N VAL A 329 9.75 6.28 -18.60
CA VAL A 329 9.37 7.31 -19.56
C VAL A 329 7.87 7.35 -19.70
N GLN A 330 7.30 8.54 -19.59
CA GLN A 330 5.86 8.74 -19.73
C GLN A 330 5.36 8.25 -21.10
N SER A 331 4.23 7.54 -21.07
CA SER A 331 3.48 7.15 -22.26
C SER A 331 2.18 7.92 -22.36
N THR A 332 1.91 8.46 -23.55
CA THR A 332 0.61 8.99 -23.95
C THR A 332 -0.16 8.01 -24.85
N SER A 333 0.34 6.79 -25.01
CA SER A 333 -0.27 5.76 -25.86
C SER A 333 -0.84 4.63 -25.01
N ALA A 334 -2.13 4.33 -25.24
CA ALA A 334 -2.82 3.17 -24.67
C ALA A 334 -2.21 1.83 -25.13
N ASN A 335 -1.69 1.80 -26.36
CA ASN A 335 -1.21 0.59 -27.03
C ASN A 335 0.32 0.43 -26.95
N ARG A 336 1.01 1.28 -26.16
CA ARG A 336 2.45 1.10 -25.94
C ARG A 336 2.66 -0.28 -25.31
N LYS A 337 3.52 -1.07 -25.93
CA LYS A 337 3.84 -2.41 -25.45
C LYS A 337 4.76 -2.33 -24.23
N LEU A 338 4.31 -2.86 -23.10
CA LEU A 338 5.13 -3.17 -21.95
C LEU A 338 5.83 -4.51 -22.18
N LYS A 339 7.02 -4.66 -21.59
CA LYS A 339 7.84 -5.85 -21.76
C LYS A 339 7.80 -6.71 -20.50
N GLY A 340 7.58 -8.01 -20.67
CA GLY A 340 7.71 -8.97 -19.56
C GLY A 340 9.09 -8.85 -18.90
N GLY A 341 9.13 -8.94 -17.58
CA GLY A 341 10.33 -8.79 -16.75
C GLY A 341 10.76 -7.35 -16.48
N THR A 342 10.00 -6.36 -16.95
CA THR A 342 10.26 -4.93 -16.68
C THR A 342 9.34 -4.38 -15.59
N LYS A 343 9.56 -3.13 -15.19
CA LYS A 343 8.69 -2.39 -14.28
C LYS A 343 7.85 -1.37 -15.03
N PHE A 344 6.73 -1.01 -14.42
CA PHE A 344 5.83 0.05 -14.86
C PHE A 344 5.53 0.97 -13.68
N LEU A 345 5.60 2.28 -13.88
CA LEU A 345 5.06 3.23 -12.90
C LEU A 345 3.67 3.68 -13.32
N TYR A 346 2.78 3.70 -12.35
CA TYR A 346 1.47 4.31 -12.48
C TYR A 346 1.38 5.52 -11.53
N GLU A 347 1.02 6.68 -12.06
CA GLU A 347 0.74 7.88 -11.26
C GLU A 347 -0.66 7.81 -10.66
N VAL A 348 -0.73 7.76 -9.33
CA VAL A 348 -1.95 7.59 -8.55
C VAL A 348 -2.98 8.69 -8.86
N GLU A 349 -4.23 8.28 -9.09
CA GLU A 349 -5.33 9.20 -9.38
C GLU A 349 -5.50 10.23 -8.28
N ASP A 350 -5.83 11.47 -8.67
CA ASP A 350 -6.05 12.59 -7.75
C ASP A 350 -4.92 12.87 -6.73
N TRP A 351 -3.68 12.55 -7.10
CA TRP A 351 -2.51 13.12 -6.45
C TRP A 351 -2.50 14.65 -6.59
N ASP A 352 -2.98 15.35 -5.56
CA ASP A 352 -3.11 16.81 -5.51
C ASP A 352 -1.77 17.57 -5.46
N GLY A 353 -0.65 16.85 -5.30
CA GLY A 353 0.66 17.46 -5.09
C GLY A 353 1.31 18.11 -6.32
N ALA A 354 0.72 18.02 -7.53
CA ALA A 354 1.37 18.48 -8.77
C ALA A 354 0.54 19.43 -9.66
N ARG A 355 -0.74 19.72 -9.34
CA ARG A 355 -1.59 20.63 -10.15
C ARG A 355 -1.80 22.01 -9.50
N GLY A 356 -0.93 22.41 -8.58
CA GLY A 356 -1.00 23.67 -7.84
C GLY A 356 0.03 24.76 -8.22
N SER A 357 0.74 24.66 -9.35
CA SER A 357 1.78 25.68 -9.71
C SER A 357 1.78 26.14 -11.18
N ALA A 358 0.71 25.89 -11.95
CA ALA A 358 0.60 26.35 -13.34
C ALA A 358 -0.58 27.32 -13.58
N ALA A 359 -1.04 28.02 -12.54
CA ALA A 359 -1.96 29.14 -12.66
C ALA A 359 -1.57 30.24 -11.68
N ALA A 360 -0.66 31.10 -12.14
CA ALA A 360 -0.50 32.47 -11.68
C ALA A 360 -0.24 33.33 -12.93
#